data_AF-A0A963TD48-F1
#
_entry.id   AF-A0A963TD48-F1
#
_cell.length_a   1.000
_cell.length_b   1.000
_cell.length_c   1.000
_cell.angle_alpha   90.00
_cell.angle_beta   90.00
_cell.angle_gamma   90.00
#
_symmetry.space_group_name_H-M   'P 1'
#
loop_
_entity.id
_entity.type
_entity.pdbx_description
1 polymer ?
#
loop_
_entity_poly.entity_id
_entity_poly.type
_entity_poly.pdbx_seq_one_letter_code
_entity_poly.pdbx_strand_id
1 'polypeptide(L)'
;LRGLYRAAAATVLGGDLAPGRKIVDKMPLNLVDAGLIHRLFPEARFLFVLRHPADACLSCFMQDFRANRALVHFDTLEGTVALYDRVMDLWRHFRRVLDLDVQTLRYEDLVAHPEATARLLLEDLDLPWTDAVLDHTEKAGAPVRAPSYHQVAEPLYARAVDRWRRYAPHLGDALDPLVPHARAFGYDMDLSE
;
A
#
# COMPACT_ATOMS: atom_id res chain seq x y z
N LEU A 1 -9.65 -22.42 8.28
CA LEU A 1 -9.09 -21.09 7.97
C LEU A 1 -10.14 -20.11 7.45
N ARG A 2 -10.81 -20.34 6.30
CA ARG A 2 -11.88 -19.45 5.79
C ARG A 2 -12.97 -19.11 6.83
N GLY A 3 -13.50 -20.13 7.51
CA GLY A 3 -14.51 -19.94 8.57
C GLY A 3 -13.98 -19.15 9.78
N LEU A 4 -12.72 -19.34 10.16
CA LEU A 4 -12.08 -18.59 11.25
C LEU A 4 -11.93 -17.11 10.87
N TYR A 5 -11.51 -16.82 9.64
CA TYR A 5 -11.45 -15.44 9.12
C TYR A 5 -12.83 -14.78 9.15
N ARG A 6 -13.87 -15.46 8.64
CA ARG A 6 -15.24 -14.91 8.64
C ARG A 6 -15.77 -14.67 10.06
N ALA A 7 -15.52 -15.57 11.01
CA ALA A 7 -15.91 -15.40 12.41
C ALA A 7 -15.18 -14.22 13.09
N ALA A 8 -13.87 -14.08 12.83
CA ALA A 8 -13.09 -12.96 13.33
C ALA A 8 -13.56 -11.63 12.71
N ALA A 9 -13.82 -11.61 11.39
CA ALA A 9 -14.36 -10.45 10.70
C ALA A 9 -15.74 -10.05 11.25
N ALA A 10 -16.64 -11.01 11.48
CA ALA A 10 -17.96 -10.73 12.05
C ALA A 10 -17.86 -10.11 13.46
N THR A 11 -16.87 -10.52 14.26
CA THR A 11 -16.62 -9.94 15.59
C THR A 11 -16.20 -8.48 15.49
N VAL A 12 -15.36 -8.13 14.52
CA VAL A 12 -14.89 -6.75 14.28
C VAL A 12 -15.97 -5.88 13.66
N LEU A 13 -16.77 -6.45 12.75
CA LEU A 13 -17.85 -5.75 12.03
C LEU A 13 -19.14 -5.62 12.84
N GLY A 14 -19.25 -6.31 13.99
CA GLY A 14 -20.45 -6.30 14.83
C GLY A 14 -21.60 -7.17 14.30
N GLY A 15 -21.30 -8.19 13.49
CA GLY A 15 -22.27 -9.11 12.91
C GLY A 15 -21.88 -9.61 11.52
N ASP A 16 -22.79 -10.34 10.88
CA ASP A 16 -22.62 -10.79 9.51
C ASP A 16 -22.66 -9.61 8.52
N LEU A 17 -21.93 -9.78 7.41
CA LEU A 17 -21.88 -8.79 6.36
C LEU A 17 -23.24 -8.68 5.66
N ALA A 18 -23.82 -7.48 5.65
CA ALA A 18 -25.06 -7.23 4.92
C ALA A 18 -24.90 -7.52 3.40
N PRO A 19 -25.95 -8.00 2.71
CA PRO A 19 -25.90 -8.25 1.27
C PRO A 19 -25.40 -7.03 0.48
N GLY A 20 -24.55 -7.27 -0.52
CA GLY A 20 -23.98 -6.22 -1.37
C GLY A 20 -22.83 -5.41 -0.75
N ARG A 21 -22.44 -5.67 0.50
CA ARG A 21 -21.25 -5.05 1.11
C ARG A 21 -20.00 -5.87 0.77
N LYS A 22 -18.85 -5.18 0.69
CA LYS A 22 -17.52 -5.78 0.50
C LYS A 22 -16.71 -5.61 1.78
N ILE A 23 -15.90 -6.62 2.12
CA ILE A 23 -14.91 -6.52 3.20
C ILE A 23 -13.61 -6.02 2.58
N VAL A 24 -13.01 -5.00 3.19
CA VAL A 24 -11.70 -4.49 2.81
C VAL A 24 -10.73 -4.79 3.95
N ASP A 25 -9.70 -5.57 3.66
CA ASP A 25 -8.59 -5.81 4.57
C ASP A 25 -7.38 -4.95 4.13
N LYS A 26 -6.98 -4.00 4.98
CA LYS A 26 -5.90 -3.06 4.68
C LYS A 26 -4.70 -3.30 5.60
N MET A 27 -3.81 -4.16 5.13
CA MET A 27 -2.49 -4.39 5.70
C MET A 27 -1.44 -4.43 4.57
N PRO A 28 -0.51 -3.46 4.48
CA PRO A 28 0.47 -3.41 3.38
C PRO A 28 1.28 -4.70 3.20
N LEU A 29 1.58 -5.40 4.29
CA LEU A 29 2.36 -6.65 4.25
C LEU A 29 1.55 -7.89 3.88
N ASN A 30 0.25 -7.76 3.57
CA ASN A 30 -0.53 -8.83 2.94
C ASN A 30 0.09 -9.29 1.60
N LEU A 31 0.99 -8.50 1.00
CA LEU A 31 1.83 -8.91 -0.12
C LEU A 31 2.62 -10.20 0.16
N VAL A 32 3.10 -10.38 1.39
CA VAL A 32 3.83 -11.59 1.82
C VAL A 32 2.89 -12.80 1.89
N ASP A 33 1.66 -12.56 2.32
CA ASP A 33 0.62 -13.58 2.48
C ASP A 33 -0.24 -13.78 1.22
N ALA A 34 0.05 -13.10 0.11
CA ALA A 34 -0.82 -13.10 -1.08
C ALA A 34 -1.09 -14.49 -1.65
N GLY A 35 -0.09 -15.39 -1.63
CA GLY A 35 -0.27 -16.79 -2.02
C GLY A 35 -1.24 -17.55 -1.10
N LEU A 36 -1.17 -17.31 0.21
CA LEU A 36 -2.10 -17.90 1.17
C LEU A 36 -3.51 -17.30 1.01
N ILE A 37 -3.61 -15.99 0.83
CA ILE A 37 -4.87 -15.28 0.59
C ILE A 37 -5.54 -15.85 -0.66
N HIS A 38 -4.84 -15.95 -1.78
CA HIS A 38 -5.38 -16.52 -3.02
C HIS A 38 -5.84 -17.98 -2.85
N ARG A 39 -5.10 -18.79 -2.09
CA ARG A 39 -5.52 -20.17 -1.77
C ARG A 39 -6.79 -20.23 -0.94
N LEU A 40 -6.94 -19.30 0.01
CA LEU A 40 -8.10 -19.22 0.90
C LEU A 40 -9.28 -18.47 0.28
N PHE A 41 -9.07 -17.55 -0.63
CA PHE A 41 -10.07 -16.70 -1.24
C PHE A 41 -9.66 -16.49 -2.70
N PRO A 42 -9.87 -17.49 -3.58
CA PRO A 42 -9.50 -17.37 -4.99
C PRO A 42 -10.22 -16.22 -5.69
N GLU A 43 -11.37 -15.80 -5.16
CA GLU A 43 -12.15 -14.65 -5.60
C GLU A 43 -11.68 -13.30 -5.02
N ALA A 44 -10.63 -13.28 -4.19
CA ALA A 44 -10.13 -12.05 -3.60
C ALA A 44 -9.48 -11.15 -4.66
N ARG A 45 -9.94 -9.90 -4.73
CA ARG A 45 -9.30 -8.84 -5.51
C ARG A 45 -8.23 -8.16 -4.66
N PHE A 46 -7.09 -7.86 -5.26
CA PHE A 46 -6.00 -7.12 -4.63
C PHE A 46 -5.93 -5.71 -5.21
N LEU A 47 -6.04 -4.70 -4.36
CA LEU A 47 -5.69 -3.34 -4.70
C LEU A 47 -4.21 -3.10 -4.34
N PHE A 48 -3.34 -3.10 -5.35
CA PHE A 48 -1.93 -2.82 -5.19
C PHE A 48 -1.66 -1.32 -5.31
N VAL A 49 -1.52 -0.64 -4.17
CA VAL A 49 -1.14 0.76 -4.12
C VAL A 49 0.37 0.87 -4.30
N LEU A 50 0.77 1.29 -5.50
CA LEU A 50 2.15 1.48 -5.90
C LEU A 50 2.58 2.93 -5.66
N ARG A 51 3.79 3.12 -5.14
CA ARG A 51 4.43 4.41 -4.96
C ARG A 51 5.89 4.28 -5.38
N HIS A 52 6.52 5.39 -5.77
CA HIS A 52 7.95 5.41 -6.07
C HIS A 52 8.76 4.68 -4.96
N PRO A 53 9.59 3.66 -5.30
CA PRO A 53 10.24 2.81 -4.30
C PRO A 53 11.05 3.57 -3.25
N ALA A 54 11.82 4.59 -3.67
CA ALA A 54 12.63 5.38 -2.75
C ALA A 54 11.77 6.25 -1.83
N ASP A 55 10.63 6.79 -2.30
CA ASP A 55 9.72 7.55 -1.44
C ASP A 55 9.03 6.64 -0.42
N ALA A 56 8.67 5.42 -0.82
CA ALA A 56 8.10 4.43 0.09
C ALA A 56 9.09 4.04 1.19
N CYS A 57 10.33 3.70 0.81
CA CYS A 57 11.38 3.33 1.78
C CYS A 57 11.74 4.50 2.69
N LEU A 58 12.01 5.68 2.14
CA LEU A 58 12.32 6.86 2.94
C LEU A 58 11.16 7.22 3.88
N SER A 59 9.92 7.07 3.42
CA SER A 59 8.75 7.29 4.28
C SER A 59 8.70 6.31 5.43
N CYS A 60 8.96 5.02 5.22
CA CYS A 60 9.00 4.05 6.32
C CYS A 60 10.14 4.35 7.30
N PHE A 61 11.35 4.59 6.80
CA PHE A 61 12.50 4.90 7.64
C PHE A 61 12.29 6.14 8.54
N MET A 62 11.56 7.15 8.06
CA MET A 62 11.28 8.39 8.81
C MET A 62 10.11 8.28 9.80
N GLN A 63 9.48 7.12 9.97
CA GLN A 63 8.36 6.95 10.91
C GLN A 63 8.80 6.23 12.18
N ASP A 64 8.31 6.72 13.33
CA ASP A 64 8.49 6.05 14.61
C ASP A 64 7.50 4.88 14.74
N PHE A 65 7.94 3.70 14.30
CA PHE A 65 7.16 2.49 14.40
C PHE A 65 7.38 1.78 15.74
N ARG A 66 6.29 1.30 16.36
CA ARG A 66 6.42 0.33 17.44
C ARG A 66 7.03 -0.96 16.92
N ALA A 67 8.17 -1.35 17.49
CA ALA A 67 8.90 -2.55 17.09
C ALA A 67 8.00 -3.79 17.12
N ASN A 68 7.99 -4.51 16.01
CA ASN A 68 7.46 -5.86 15.88
C ASN A 68 8.25 -6.60 14.80
N ARG A 69 7.93 -7.88 14.57
CA ARG A 69 8.68 -8.75 13.64
C ARG A 69 8.86 -8.17 12.24
N ALA A 70 7.91 -7.37 11.75
CA ALA A 70 7.99 -6.76 10.44
C ALA A 70 8.56 -5.34 10.48
N LEU A 71 8.13 -4.53 11.45
CA LEU A 71 8.48 -3.11 11.50
C LEU A 71 9.88 -2.83 12.04
N VAL A 72 10.54 -3.81 12.67
CA VAL A 72 11.94 -3.69 13.13
C VAL A 72 12.91 -3.37 11.99
N HIS A 73 12.57 -3.73 10.76
CA HIS A 73 13.39 -3.42 9.59
C HIS A 73 13.43 -1.93 9.25
N PHE A 74 12.50 -1.13 9.78
CA PHE A 74 12.40 0.31 9.50
C PHE A 74 13.31 1.19 10.36
N ASP A 75 14.06 0.61 11.30
CA ASP A 75 15.00 1.35 12.17
C ASP A 75 16.28 1.80 11.43
N THR A 76 16.56 1.21 10.27
CA THR A 76 17.68 1.59 9.39
C THR A 76 17.19 1.73 7.96
N LEU A 77 17.88 2.56 7.16
CA LEU A 77 17.55 2.72 5.75
C LEU A 77 17.83 1.42 4.97
N GLU A 78 18.95 0.78 5.23
CA GLU A 78 19.39 -0.47 4.60
C GLU A 78 18.41 -1.60 4.93
N GLY A 79 17.97 -1.70 6.19
CA GLY A 79 16.93 -2.65 6.61
C GLY A 79 15.61 -2.41 5.89
N THR A 80 15.23 -1.15 5.72
CA THR A 80 14.00 -0.75 5.02
C THR A 80 14.05 -1.15 3.56
N VAL A 81 15.16 -0.82 2.88
CA VAL A 81 15.38 -1.15 1.47
C VAL A 81 15.44 -2.66 1.27
N ALA A 82 16.15 -3.40 2.12
CA ALA A 82 16.21 -4.85 2.04
C ALA A 82 14.83 -5.50 2.23
N LEU A 83 14.00 -4.99 3.14
CA LEU A 83 12.63 -5.49 3.29
C LEU A 83 11.80 -5.20 2.02
N TYR A 84 11.87 -3.99 1.49
CA TYR A 84 11.15 -3.61 0.27
C TYR A 84 11.55 -4.50 -0.91
N ASP A 85 12.86 -4.66 -1.14
CA ASP A 85 13.43 -5.49 -2.20
C ASP A 85 12.87 -6.92 -2.15
N ARG A 86 12.95 -7.58 -0.99
CA ARG A 86 12.47 -8.95 -0.80
C ARG A 86 10.95 -9.08 -0.96
N VAL A 87 10.18 -8.14 -0.42
CA VAL A 87 8.71 -8.18 -0.51
C VAL A 87 8.26 -7.94 -1.95
N MET A 88 8.88 -7.02 -2.67
CA MET A 88 8.52 -6.74 -4.07
C MET A 88 8.97 -7.84 -5.03
N ASP A 89 10.11 -8.47 -4.77
CA ASP A 89 10.53 -9.69 -5.48
C ASP A 89 9.50 -10.81 -5.32
N LEU A 90 9.06 -11.05 -4.08
CA LEU A 90 8.04 -12.05 -3.78
C LEU A 90 6.69 -11.69 -4.44
N TRP A 91 6.28 -10.42 -4.37
CA TRP A 91 5.06 -9.95 -5.01
C TRP A 91 5.09 -10.16 -6.53
N ARG A 92 6.19 -9.79 -7.20
CA ARG A 92 6.35 -10.05 -8.65
C ARG A 92 6.37 -11.53 -8.96
N HIS A 93 6.97 -12.35 -8.10
CA HIS A 93 6.91 -13.80 -8.24
C HIS A 93 5.46 -14.29 -8.19
N PHE A 94 4.67 -13.88 -7.19
CA PHE A 94 3.26 -14.24 -7.10
C PHE A 94 2.46 -13.79 -8.31
N ARG A 95 2.64 -12.54 -8.77
CA ARG A 95 2.00 -12.02 -10.00
C ARG A 95 2.32 -12.83 -11.25
N ARG A 96 3.44 -13.54 -11.28
CA ARG A 96 3.85 -14.40 -12.41
C ARG A 96 3.31 -15.82 -12.31
N VAL A 97 3.16 -16.37 -11.11
CA VAL A 97 2.84 -17.80 -10.91
C VAL A 97 1.41 -18.06 -10.43
N LEU A 98 0.70 -17.02 -10.00
CA LEU A 98 -0.68 -17.10 -9.53
C LEU A 98 -1.58 -16.22 -10.41
N ASP A 99 -2.81 -16.67 -10.62
CA ASP A 99 -3.85 -15.91 -11.31
C ASP A 99 -4.54 -14.95 -10.32
N LEU A 100 -3.79 -13.92 -9.89
CA LEU A 100 -4.30 -12.91 -8.97
C LEU A 100 -5.10 -11.85 -9.74
N ASP A 101 -6.34 -11.61 -9.30
CA ASP A 101 -7.11 -10.43 -9.69
C ASP A 101 -6.51 -9.21 -8.98
N VAL A 102 -5.80 -8.36 -9.73
CA VAL A 102 -5.06 -7.21 -9.17
C VAL A 102 -5.31 -5.96 -9.98
N GLN A 103 -5.80 -4.94 -9.29
CA GLN A 103 -5.81 -3.57 -9.76
C GLN A 103 -4.61 -2.82 -9.16
N THR A 104 -3.82 -2.16 -10.00
CA THR A 104 -2.70 -1.32 -9.53
C THR A 104 -3.11 0.15 -9.56
N LEU A 105 -2.95 0.84 -8.44
CA LEU A 105 -3.18 2.28 -8.29
C LEU A 105 -1.86 2.95 -7.95
N ARG A 106 -1.43 3.93 -8.75
CA ARG A 106 -0.26 4.75 -8.43
C ARG A 106 -0.65 5.84 -7.45
N TYR A 107 0.11 5.96 -6.38
CA TYR A 107 -0.06 7.00 -5.37
C TYR A 107 0.06 8.39 -5.99
N GLU A 108 0.99 8.57 -6.92
CA GLU A 108 1.23 9.84 -7.59
C GLU A 108 0.01 10.29 -8.41
N ASP A 109 -0.65 9.35 -9.11
CA ASP A 109 -1.89 9.63 -9.87
C ASP A 109 -3.06 9.95 -8.95
N LEU A 110 -3.17 9.29 -7.79
CA LEU A 110 -4.19 9.60 -6.79
C LEU A 110 -4.00 11.01 -6.22
N VAL A 111 -2.75 11.42 -5.97
CA VAL A 111 -2.45 12.76 -5.46
C VAL A 111 -2.69 13.83 -6.52
N ALA A 112 -2.30 13.59 -7.77
CA ALA A 112 -2.46 14.56 -8.87
C ALA A 112 -3.92 14.66 -9.36
N HIS A 113 -4.63 13.53 -9.43
CA HIS A 113 -5.96 13.41 -10.03
C HIS A 113 -6.89 12.56 -9.15
N PRO A 114 -7.23 13.02 -7.94
CA PRO A 114 -7.92 12.20 -6.94
C PRO A 114 -9.28 11.68 -7.40
N GLU A 115 -10.11 12.55 -7.98
CA GLU A 115 -11.43 12.15 -8.48
C GLU A 115 -11.34 11.15 -9.62
N ALA A 116 -10.52 11.43 -10.64
CA ALA A 116 -10.38 10.56 -11.79
C ALA A 116 -9.85 9.17 -11.37
N THR A 117 -8.82 9.15 -10.53
CA THR A 117 -8.23 7.90 -10.01
C THR A 117 -9.22 7.13 -9.13
N ALA A 118 -9.98 7.82 -8.26
CA ALA A 118 -10.99 7.18 -7.42
C ALA A 118 -12.18 6.64 -8.22
N ARG A 119 -12.61 7.32 -9.29
CA ARG A 119 -13.67 6.83 -10.18
C ARG A 119 -13.26 5.54 -10.87
N LEU A 120 -12.06 5.48 -11.45
CA LEU A 120 -11.52 4.27 -12.09
C LEU A 120 -11.38 3.11 -11.10
N LEU A 121 -10.95 3.41 -9.87
CA LEU A 121 -10.89 2.43 -8.78
C LEU A 121 -12.28 1.85 -8.46
N LEU A 122 -13.27 2.70 -8.27
CA LEU A 122 -14.61 2.25 -7.87
C LEU A 122 -15.33 1.51 -9.00
N GLU A 123 -15.12 1.91 -10.26
CA GLU A 123 -15.64 1.21 -11.43
C GLU A 123 -15.14 -0.24 -11.47
N ASP A 124 -13.82 -0.45 -11.34
CA ASP A 124 -13.21 -1.78 -11.32
C ASP A 124 -13.67 -2.63 -10.11
N LEU A 125 -13.96 -1.99 -8.99
CA LEU A 125 -14.48 -2.64 -7.79
C LEU A 125 -15.99 -2.90 -7.83
N ASP A 126 -16.70 -2.55 -8.89
CA ASP A 126 -18.17 -2.59 -8.98
C ASP A 126 -18.84 -1.83 -7.82
N LEU A 127 -18.31 -0.66 -7.47
CA LEU A 127 -18.79 0.20 -6.40
C LEU A 127 -19.36 1.51 -6.98
N PRO A 128 -20.52 1.99 -6.47
CA PRO A 128 -21.08 3.24 -6.94
C PRO A 128 -20.22 4.44 -6.51
N TRP A 129 -20.11 5.43 -7.40
CA TRP A 129 -19.54 6.73 -7.04
C TRP A 129 -20.40 7.45 -6.00
N THR A 130 -19.74 8.06 -5.01
CA THR A 130 -20.36 9.05 -4.12
C THR A 130 -19.32 10.15 -3.85
N ASP A 131 -19.74 11.41 -3.81
CA ASP A 131 -18.81 12.54 -3.56
C ASP A 131 -18.11 12.43 -2.19
N ALA A 132 -18.71 11.69 -1.26
CA ALA A 132 -18.15 11.36 0.04
C ALA A 132 -16.90 10.46 0.00
N VAL A 133 -16.45 10.06 -1.19
CA VAL A 133 -15.15 9.39 -1.44
C VAL A 133 -14.00 10.40 -1.43
N LEU A 134 -14.25 11.64 -1.88
CA LEU A 134 -13.28 12.73 -1.86
C LEU A 134 -13.18 13.40 -0.49
N ASP A 135 -14.22 13.24 0.32
CA ASP A 135 -14.24 13.71 1.71
C ASP A 135 -13.80 12.61 2.69
N HIS A 136 -12.54 12.21 2.57
CA HIS A 136 -11.93 11.25 3.49
C HIS A 136 -11.58 11.88 4.84
N THR A 137 -11.39 13.20 4.88
CA THR A 137 -10.97 13.95 6.07
C THR A 137 -12.06 14.03 7.13
N GLU A 138 -13.34 14.19 6.75
CA GLU A 138 -14.45 14.21 7.72
C GLU A 138 -14.67 12.85 8.40
N LYS A 139 -14.35 11.75 7.72
CA LYS A 139 -14.52 10.37 8.23
C LYS A 139 -13.30 9.86 9.03
N ALA A 140 -12.20 10.63 9.07
CA ALA A 140 -11.01 10.29 9.85
C ALA A 140 -11.22 10.36 11.38
N GLY A 141 -12.40 10.80 11.85
CA GLY A 141 -12.76 10.87 13.28
C GLY A 141 -12.87 9.52 14.00
N ALA A 142 -12.92 8.40 13.27
CA ALA A 142 -12.73 7.08 13.87
C ALA A 142 -11.21 6.86 14.08
N PRO A 143 -10.73 6.46 15.28
CA PRO A 143 -9.30 6.31 15.54
C PRO A 143 -8.70 5.19 14.69
N VAL A 144 -8.20 5.53 13.50
CA VAL A 144 -7.38 4.63 12.69
C VAL A 144 -6.05 4.53 13.41
N ARG A 145 -5.81 3.41 14.10
CA ARG A 145 -4.51 3.09 14.71
C ARG A 145 -3.50 2.77 13.61
N ALA A 146 -3.03 3.80 12.91
CA ALA A 146 -2.00 3.70 11.89
C ALA A 146 -0.94 4.80 12.11
N PRO A 147 0.36 4.52 11.90
CA PRO A 147 1.43 5.52 12.01
C PRO A 147 1.22 6.76 11.12
N SER A 148 0.53 6.60 9.99
CA SER A 148 0.16 7.69 9.09
C SER A 148 -1.13 8.44 9.46
N TYR A 149 -1.70 8.23 10.66
CA TYR A 149 -3.00 8.79 11.05
C TYR A 149 -3.10 10.30 10.83
N HIS A 150 -2.07 11.06 11.27
CA HIS A 150 -2.03 12.51 11.10
C HIS A 150 -2.08 12.95 9.63
N GLN A 151 -1.53 12.13 8.72
CA GLN A 151 -1.52 12.42 7.29
C GLN A 151 -2.85 12.09 6.61
N VAL A 152 -3.57 11.07 7.12
CA VAL A 152 -4.89 10.68 6.60
C VAL A 152 -5.96 11.72 6.96
N ALA A 153 -5.75 12.49 8.04
CA ALA A 153 -6.64 13.59 8.43
C ALA A 153 -6.40 14.90 7.64
N GLU A 154 -5.37 14.96 6.79
CA GLU A 154 -5.09 16.11 5.94
C GLU A 154 -5.70 15.94 4.52
N PRO A 155 -5.98 17.05 3.81
CA PRO A 155 -6.23 17.01 2.38
C PRO A 155 -5.06 16.36 1.63
N LEU A 156 -5.33 15.76 0.47
CA LEU A 156 -4.26 15.18 -0.36
C LEU A 156 -3.24 16.26 -0.74
N TYR A 157 -1.96 15.93 -0.58
CA TYR A 157 -0.85 16.86 -0.80
C TYR A 157 0.27 16.21 -1.62
N ALA A 158 0.95 17.03 -2.44
CA ALA A 158 2.05 16.58 -3.29
C ALA A 158 3.42 16.57 -2.60
N ARG A 159 3.58 17.13 -1.40
CA ARG A 159 4.89 17.26 -0.71
C ARG A 159 5.61 15.93 -0.42
N ALA A 160 4.88 14.81 -0.50
CA ALA A 160 5.42 13.46 -0.30
C ALA A 160 5.85 12.78 -1.61
N VAL A 161 5.52 13.34 -2.78
CA VAL A 161 5.95 12.86 -4.09
C VAL A 161 7.34 13.41 -4.38
N ASP A 162 8.23 12.54 -4.87
CA ASP A 162 9.64 12.84 -5.19
C ASP A 162 10.44 13.42 -4.01
N ARG A 163 9.97 13.19 -2.78
CA ARG A 163 10.64 13.71 -1.58
C ARG A 163 12.04 13.12 -1.45
N TRP A 164 12.21 11.86 -1.86
CA TRP A 164 13.49 11.15 -1.83
C TRP A 164 14.61 11.91 -2.55
N ARG A 165 14.31 12.66 -3.63
CA ARG A 165 15.30 13.43 -4.37
C ARG A 165 16.03 14.46 -3.52
N ARG A 166 15.33 15.06 -2.55
CA ARG A 166 15.94 16.03 -1.60
C ARG A 166 16.96 15.39 -0.67
N TYR A 167 16.84 14.08 -0.47
CA TYR A 167 17.73 13.31 0.40
C TYR A 167 18.75 12.51 -0.40
N ALA A 168 18.60 12.36 -1.72
CA ALA A 168 19.46 11.53 -2.57
C ALA A 168 20.96 11.72 -2.30
N PRO A 169 21.51 12.95 -2.12
CA PRO A 169 22.92 13.15 -1.78
C PRO A 169 23.39 12.52 -0.45
N HIS A 170 22.46 12.13 0.41
CA HIS A 170 22.71 11.55 1.73
C HIS A 170 22.38 10.06 1.82
N LEU A 171 21.72 9.50 0.80
CA LEU A 171 21.27 8.11 0.82
C LEU A 171 22.34 7.16 0.25
N GLY A 172 23.29 7.69 -0.54
CA GLY A 172 24.36 6.91 -1.17
C GLY A 172 23.83 5.68 -1.91
N ASP A 173 24.62 4.60 -1.88
CA ASP A 173 24.30 3.35 -2.58
C ASP A 173 23.19 2.53 -1.88
N ALA A 174 22.63 3.02 -0.76
CA ALA A 174 21.58 2.30 -0.03
C ALA A 174 20.31 2.11 -0.88
N LEU A 175 20.10 2.95 -1.91
CA LEU A 175 18.95 2.85 -2.81
C LEU A 175 19.17 1.93 -4.01
N ASP A 176 20.40 1.50 -4.30
CA ASP A 176 20.72 0.67 -5.47
C ASP A 176 19.82 -0.56 -5.64
N PRO A 177 19.48 -1.32 -4.56
CA PRO A 177 18.59 -2.46 -4.68
C PRO A 177 17.19 -2.11 -5.19
N LEU A 178 16.77 -0.84 -5.10
CA LEU A 178 15.45 -0.38 -5.55
C LEU A 178 15.38 -0.14 -7.07
N VAL A 179 16.51 0.07 -7.75
CA VAL A 179 16.54 0.43 -9.18
C VAL A 179 15.82 -0.60 -10.08
N PRO A 180 16.03 -1.93 -9.92
CA PRO A 180 15.29 -2.91 -10.71
C PRO A 180 13.78 -2.84 -10.49
N HIS A 181 13.33 -2.57 -9.26
CA HIS A 181 11.91 -2.41 -8.91
C HIS A 181 11.34 -1.15 -9.52
N ALA A 182 12.04 -0.02 -9.40
CA ALA A 182 11.63 1.25 -10.00
C ALA A 182 11.41 1.07 -11.50
N ARG A 183 12.38 0.48 -12.21
CA ARG A 183 12.27 0.19 -13.64
C ARG A 183 11.11 -0.75 -13.96
N ALA A 184 10.95 -1.84 -13.22
CA ALA A 184 9.85 -2.80 -13.41
C ALA A 184 8.47 -2.16 -13.22
N PHE A 185 8.39 -1.15 -12.34
CA PHE A 185 7.19 -0.38 -12.06
C PHE A 185 7.07 0.88 -12.92
N GLY A 186 7.96 1.10 -13.90
CA GLY A 186 7.91 2.27 -14.78
C GLY A 186 8.15 3.60 -14.07
N TYR A 187 9.01 3.59 -13.05
CA TYR A 187 9.57 4.79 -12.45
C TYR A 187 10.98 5.03 -12.98
N ASP A 188 11.32 6.30 -13.16
CA ASP A 188 12.69 6.72 -13.44
C ASP A 188 13.44 6.93 -12.12
N MET A 189 14.55 6.20 -11.97
CA MET A 189 15.42 6.24 -10.80
C MET A 189 16.86 6.23 -11.31
N ASP A 190 17.31 7.41 -11.72
CA ASP A 190 18.73 7.68 -11.93
C ASP A 190 19.35 8.10 -10.59
N LEU A 191 20.36 7.35 -10.17
CA LEU A 191 21.12 7.62 -8.94
C LEU A 191 22.45 8.34 -9.25
N SER A 192 22.72 8.68 -10.51
CA SER A 192 23.93 9.37 -10.93
C SER A 192 23.77 10.90 -10.91
N GLU A 193 23.88 11.50 -9.71
CA GLU A 193 24.20 12.94 -9.52
C GLU A 193 25.18 13.15 -8.37
#